data_AF-A0A7U9XD83-F1
#
_entry.id   AF-A0A7U9XD83-F1
#
_cell.length_a   1.000
_cell.length_b   1.000
_cell.length_c   1.000
_cell.angle_alpha   90.00
_cell.angle_beta   90.00
_cell.angle_gamma   90.00
#
_symmetry.space_group_name_H-M   'P 1'
#
loop_
_entity.id
_entity.type
_entity.pdbx_description
1 polymer ?
#
loop_
_entity_poly.entity_id
_entity_poly.type
_entity_poly.pdbx_seq_one_letter_code
_entity_poly.pdbx_strand_id
1 'polypeptide(L)'
;MMRNLKKNRKKGFTLVELIVVLVILAILAALLIPALTGYIDKAKEKQVIAETRQAVMAAQTLVDEKYANKDKGEDITVSATGDVKYTDIQTLGEVKGTISDVDVTEGVVTTLKYANKGKTCTYTSAPASGDEQYEIQ
;
A
#
# COMPACT_ATOMS: atom_id res chain seq x y z
N MET A 1 27.34 40.81 59.00
CA MET A 1 28.23 39.63 59.08
C MET A 1 27.65 38.52 58.20
N MET A 2 28.48 37.85 57.41
CA MET A 2 28.19 37.11 56.17
C MET A 2 26.98 36.15 56.17
N ARG A 3 26.16 36.21 55.09
CA ARG A 3 25.17 35.19 54.73
C ARG A 3 25.86 34.00 54.05
N ASN A 4 25.69 32.81 54.61
CA ASN A 4 26.23 31.55 54.09
C ASN A 4 25.49 31.15 52.79
N LEU A 5 26.13 31.31 51.64
CA LEU A 5 25.65 30.78 50.36
C LEU A 5 25.95 29.28 50.29
N LYS A 6 24.94 28.45 50.59
CA LYS A 6 24.97 26.99 50.44
C LYS A 6 25.35 26.67 48.98
N LYS A 7 26.59 26.21 48.74
CA LYS A 7 27.05 25.73 47.43
C LYS A 7 26.18 24.54 47.02
N ASN A 8 25.18 24.81 46.18
CA ASN A 8 24.45 23.77 45.47
C ASN A 8 25.44 23.04 44.55
N ARG A 9 25.96 21.89 45.01
CA ARG A 9 26.73 20.95 44.19
C ARG A 9 25.79 20.40 43.11
N LYS A 10 25.66 21.12 42.00
CA LYS A 10 25.02 20.57 40.80
C LYS A 10 25.86 19.35 40.39
N LYS A 11 25.33 18.15 40.63
CA LYS A 11 25.91 16.91 40.11
C LYS A 11 25.76 16.97 38.60
N GLY A 12 26.88 17.19 37.90
CA GLY A 12 26.93 17.14 36.43
C GLY A 12 26.86 15.70 35.96
N PHE A 13 26.22 15.49 34.82
CA PHE A 13 26.21 14.21 34.11
C PHE A 13 27.63 13.92 33.60
N THR A 14 28.14 12.69 33.80
CA THR A 14 29.47 12.34 33.32
C THR A 14 29.42 11.97 31.83
N LEU A 15 30.49 12.27 31.08
CA LEU A 15 30.59 11.85 29.68
C LEU A 15 30.54 10.32 29.53
N VAL A 16 31.04 9.60 30.53
CA VAL A 16 31.01 8.13 30.56
C VAL A 16 29.57 7.61 30.64
N GLU A 17 28.72 8.19 31.48
CA GLU A 17 27.30 7.82 31.56
C GLU A 17 26.58 8.06 30.22
N LEU A 18 26.91 9.13 29.48
CA LEU A 18 26.30 9.35 28.16
C LEU A 18 26.76 8.31 27.14
N ILE A 19 28.05 7.98 27.13
CA ILE A 19 28.60 7.02 26.17
C ILE A 19 27.98 5.63 26.38
N VAL A 20 27.85 5.16 27.63
CA VAL A 20 27.24 3.86 27.92
C VAL A 20 25.78 3.81 27.46
N VAL A 21 25.01 4.89 27.68
CA VAL A 21 23.61 4.97 27.22
C VAL A 21 23.52 4.95 25.69
N LEU A 22 24.36 5.73 25.01
CA LEU A 22 24.40 5.74 23.54
C LEU A 22 24.77 4.38 22.96
N VAL A 23 25.71 3.65 23.60
CA VAL A 23 26.08 2.29 23.20
C VAL A 23 24.90 1.33 23.32
N ILE A 24 24.16 1.37 24.44
CA ILE A 24 22.98 0.51 24.62
C ILE A 24 21.88 0.86 23.60
N LEU A 25 21.61 2.16 23.39
CA LEU A 25 20.64 2.61 22.39
C LEU A 25 21.02 2.17 20.97
N ALA A 26 22.31 2.21 20.63
CA ALA A 26 22.80 1.76 19.33
C ALA A 26 22.57 0.26 19.11
N ILE A 27 22.83 -0.58 20.13
CA ILE A 27 22.59 -2.04 20.04
C ILE A 27 21.08 -2.33 19.88
N LEU A 28 20.23 -1.67 20.67
CA LEU A 28 18.79 -1.85 20.57
C LEU A 28 18.24 -1.41 19.22
N ALA A 29 18.71 -0.25 18.71
CA ALA A 29 18.32 0.24 17.40
C ALA A 29 18.73 -0.74 16.28
N ALA A 30 19.95 -1.29 16.34
CA ALA A 30 20.45 -2.25 15.35
C ALA A 30 19.58 -3.51 15.24
N LEU A 31 19.03 -4.00 16.34
CA LEU A 31 18.12 -5.16 16.35
C LEU A 31 16.70 -4.79 15.92
N LEU A 32 16.22 -3.60 16.26
CA LEU A 32 14.84 -3.18 16.00
C LEU A 32 14.58 -2.77 14.55
N ILE A 33 15.53 -2.11 13.89
CA ILE A 33 15.37 -1.60 12.53
C ILE A 33 14.95 -2.68 11.51
N PRO A 34 15.63 -3.84 11.39
CA PRO A 34 15.28 -4.84 10.38
C PRO A 34 13.89 -5.47 10.63
N ALA A 35 13.51 -5.64 11.89
CA ALA A 35 12.18 -6.14 12.23
C ALA A 35 11.10 -5.13 11.81
N LEU A 36 11.31 -3.84 12.10
CA LEU A 36 10.38 -2.77 11.76
C LEU A 36 10.18 -2.63 10.24
N THR A 37 11.27 -2.70 9.45
CA THR A 37 11.17 -2.61 7.98
C THR A 37 10.32 -3.74 7.40
N GLY A 38 10.46 -4.97 7.89
CA GLY A 38 9.65 -6.10 7.45
C GLY A 38 8.15 -5.95 7.76
N TYR A 39 7.81 -5.40 8.93
CA TYR A 39 6.40 -5.12 9.26
C TYR A 39 5.80 -4.01 8.39
N ILE A 40 6.58 -2.96 8.09
CA ILE A 40 6.15 -1.88 7.21
C ILE A 40 5.87 -2.41 5.81
N ASP A 41 6.72 -3.29 5.28
CA ASP A 41 6.53 -3.85 3.94
C ASP A 41 5.31 -4.77 3.88
N LYS A 42 5.11 -5.64 4.88
CA LYS A 42 3.87 -6.43 4.99
C LYS A 42 2.62 -5.55 5.12
N ALA A 43 2.70 -4.42 5.82
CA ALA A 43 1.59 -3.48 5.93
C ALA A 43 1.27 -2.83 4.57
N LYS A 44 2.29 -2.46 3.79
CA LYS A 44 2.10 -1.95 2.41
C LYS A 44 1.48 -3.02 1.51
N GLU A 45 1.92 -4.26 1.63
CA GLU A 45 1.36 -5.41 0.89
C GLU A 45 -0.12 -5.60 1.19
N LYS A 46 -0.52 -5.60 2.47
CA LYS A 46 -1.94 -5.69 2.83
C LYS A 46 -2.75 -4.47 2.38
N GLN A 47 -2.15 -3.27 2.44
CA GLN A 47 -2.78 -2.05 1.95
C GLN A 47 -3.05 -2.13 0.44
N VAL A 48 -2.06 -2.51 -0.37
CA VAL A 48 -2.22 -2.55 -1.83
C VAL A 48 -3.25 -3.61 -2.24
N ILE A 49 -3.32 -4.75 -1.57
CA ILE A 49 -4.36 -5.77 -1.82
C ILE A 49 -5.76 -5.19 -1.53
N ALA A 50 -5.93 -4.49 -0.40
CA ALA A 50 -7.21 -3.89 -0.04
C ALA A 50 -7.65 -2.83 -1.06
N GLU A 51 -6.73 -1.96 -1.48
CA GLU A 51 -6.99 -0.95 -2.51
C GLU A 51 -7.28 -1.60 -3.87
N THR A 52 -6.58 -2.68 -4.22
CA THR A 52 -6.87 -3.45 -5.45
C THR A 52 -8.28 -4.02 -5.44
N ARG A 53 -8.75 -4.53 -4.30
CA ARG A 53 -10.15 -5.00 -4.17
C ARG A 53 -11.16 -3.89 -4.42
N GLN A 54 -10.92 -2.70 -3.84
CA GLN A 54 -11.77 -1.53 -4.09
C GLN A 54 -11.78 -1.15 -5.58
N ALA A 55 -10.60 -1.15 -6.21
CA ALA A 55 -10.46 -0.88 -7.63
C ALA A 55 -11.19 -1.91 -8.51
N VAL A 56 -11.10 -3.21 -8.18
CA VAL A 56 -11.80 -4.28 -8.91
C VAL A 56 -13.32 -4.14 -8.78
N MET A 57 -13.84 -3.85 -7.59
CA MET A 57 -15.29 -3.65 -7.41
C MET A 57 -15.80 -2.43 -8.17
N ALA A 58 -15.04 -1.34 -8.15
CA ALA A 58 -15.34 -0.13 -8.92
C ALA A 58 -15.28 -0.41 -10.44
N ALA A 59 -14.25 -1.10 -10.91
CA ALA A 59 -14.10 -1.49 -12.30
C ALA A 59 -15.28 -2.36 -12.75
N GLN A 60 -15.64 -3.38 -11.97
CA GLN A 60 -16.75 -4.26 -12.28
C GLN A 60 -18.07 -3.49 -12.38
N THR A 61 -18.33 -2.56 -11.45
CA THR A 61 -19.54 -1.72 -11.48
C THR A 61 -19.65 -0.89 -12.75
N LEU A 62 -18.55 -0.25 -13.17
CA LEU A 62 -18.53 0.57 -14.39
C LEU A 62 -18.63 -0.29 -15.65
N VAL A 63 -17.99 -1.46 -15.65
CA VAL A 63 -18.07 -2.42 -16.75
C VAL A 63 -19.50 -2.93 -16.90
N ASP A 64 -20.18 -3.28 -15.79
CA ASP A 64 -21.58 -3.73 -15.81
C ASP A 64 -22.51 -2.68 -16.44
N GLU A 65 -22.31 -1.40 -16.10
CA GLU A 65 -23.08 -0.31 -16.70
C GLU A 65 -22.86 -0.21 -18.22
N LYS A 66 -21.60 -0.34 -18.68
CA LYS A 66 -21.31 -0.30 -20.13
C LYS A 66 -21.78 -1.55 -20.85
N TYR A 67 -21.64 -2.72 -20.23
CA TYR A 67 -22.03 -4.00 -20.80
C TYR A 67 -23.54 -4.08 -21.05
N ALA A 68 -24.36 -3.53 -20.16
CA ALA A 68 -25.81 -3.46 -20.34
C ALA A 68 -26.26 -2.62 -21.55
N ASN A 69 -25.42 -1.69 -22.02
CA ASN A 69 -25.76 -0.74 -23.10
C ASN A 69 -25.10 -1.09 -24.44
N LYS A 70 -24.35 -2.19 -24.52
CA LYS A 70 -23.64 -2.64 -25.71
C LYS A 70 -24.38 -3.75 -26.43
N ASP A 71 -24.17 -3.84 -27.73
CA ASP A 71 -24.70 -4.95 -28.53
C ASP A 71 -24.02 -6.26 -28.13
N LYS A 72 -24.76 -7.36 -28.27
CA LYS A 72 -24.29 -8.69 -27.88
C LYS A 72 -23.03 -9.06 -28.68
N GLY A 73 -21.93 -9.30 -27.96
CA GLY A 73 -20.65 -9.70 -28.54
C GLY A 73 -19.68 -8.55 -28.79
N GLU A 74 -20.02 -7.32 -28.42
CA GLU A 74 -19.03 -6.24 -28.32
C GLU A 74 -18.26 -6.32 -27.00
N ASP A 75 -16.93 -6.21 -27.10
CA ASP A 75 -16.06 -6.15 -25.93
C ASP A 75 -16.11 -4.77 -25.25
N ILE A 76 -15.99 -4.77 -23.94
CA ILE A 76 -15.80 -3.56 -23.13
C ILE A 76 -14.31 -3.33 -22.97
N THR A 77 -13.85 -2.14 -23.36
CA THR A 77 -12.45 -1.76 -23.21
C THR A 77 -12.25 -0.90 -21.97
N VAL A 78 -11.30 -1.29 -21.11
CA VAL A 78 -10.88 -0.49 -19.96
C VAL A 78 -9.50 0.09 -20.26
N SER A 79 -9.44 1.39 -20.53
CA SER A 79 -8.17 2.07 -20.83
C SER A 79 -8.29 3.58 -20.66
N ALA A 80 -7.19 4.32 -20.82
CA ALA A 80 -7.23 5.79 -20.77
C ALA A 80 -8.23 6.42 -21.76
N THR A 81 -8.52 5.74 -22.87
CA THR A 81 -9.45 6.18 -23.93
C THR A 81 -10.55 5.17 -24.23
N GLY A 82 -10.75 4.17 -23.37
CA GLY A 82 -11.71 3.09 -23.55
C GLY A 82 -13.13 3.47 -23.11
N ASP A 83 -14.02 2.48 -23.13
CA ASP A 83 -15.41 2.59 -22.66
C ASP A 83 -15.47 2.93 -21.16
N VAL A 84 -14.55 2.36 -20.38
CA VAL A 84 -14.33 2.69 -18.96
C VAL A 84 -12.91 3.22 -18.78
N LYS A 85 -12.77 4.37 -18.13
CA LYS A 85 -11.45 4.98 -17.90
C LYS A 85 -10.87 4.60 -16.55
N TYR A 86 -9.54 4.50 -16.50
CA TYR A 86 -8.82 4.29 -15.23
C TYR A 86 -9.13 5.37 -14.19
N THR A 87 -9.30 6.62 -14.62
CA THR A 87 -9.64 7.74 -13.73
C THR A 87 -11.01 7.59 -13.07
N ASP A 88 -11.96 6.99 -13.79
CA ASP A 88 -13.32 6.81 -13.30
C ASP A 88 -13.33 5.68 -12.25
N ILE A 89 -12.55 4.62 -12.48
CA ILE A 89 -12.33 3.54 -11.52
C ILE A 89 -11.62 4.08 -10.27
N GLN A 90 -10.59 4.92 -10.43
CA GLN A 90 -9.88 5.53 -9.29
C GLN A 90 -10.81 6.41 -8.45
N THR A 91 -11.65 7.19 -9.10
CA THR A 91 -12.59 8.09 -8.44
C THR A 91 -13.67 7.29 -7.70
N LEU A 92 -14.26 6.29 -8.35
CA LEU A 92 -15.32 5.46 -7.76
C LEU A 92 -14.80 4.55 -6.63
N GLY A 93 -13.60 3.99 -6.80
CA GLY A 93 -12.94 3.16 -5.79
C GLY A 93 -12.27 3.95 -4.66
N GLU A 94 -12.23 5.28 -4.76
CA GLU A 94 -11.50 6.18 -3.85
C GLU A 94 -10.01 5.81 -3.66
N VAL A 95 -9.40 5.26 -4.71
CA VAL A 95 -8.02 4.77 -4.68
C VAL A 95 -7.05 5.76 -5.31
N LYS A 96 -5.87 5.93 -4.70
CA LYS A 96 -4.86 6.91 -5.13
C LYS A 96 -3.71 6.35 -5.98
N GLY A 97 -3.56 5.02 -6.00
CA GLY A 97 -2.57 4.32 -6.82
C GLY A 97 -2.92 4.30 -8.29
N THR A 98 -2.02 3.77 -9.10
CA THR A 98 -2.16 3.68 -10.55
C THR A 98 -2.82 2.37 -10.94
N ILE A 99 -3.83 2.43 -11.81
CA ILE A 99 -4.48 1.25 -12.41
C ILE A 99 -3.93 1.07 -13.82
N SER A 100 -3.61 -0.16 -14.19
CA SER A 100 -3.14 -0.56 -15.52
C SER A 100 -3.56 -2.00 -15.83
N ASP A 101 -3.41 -2.43 -17.09
CA ASP A 101 -3.64 -3.80 -17.54
C ASP A 101 -4.96 -4.40 -17.00
N VAL A 102 -6.07 -3.76 -17.37
CA VAL A 102 -7.41 -4.23 -17.00
C VAL A 102 -8.02 -4.96 -18.17
N ASP A 103 -8.25 -6.26 -17.99
CA ASP A 103 -8.89 -7.12 -18.99
C ASP A 103 -10.34 -7.41 -18.57
N VAL A 104 -11.24 -7.39 -19.55
CA VAL A 104 -12.66 -7.69 -19.38
C VAL A 104 -13.07 -8.72 -20.41
N THR A 105 -13.83 -9.72 -20.00
CA THR A 105 -14.38 -10.74 -20.89
C THR A 105 -15.84 -10.98 -20.52
N GLU A 106 -16.74 -10.85 -21.49
CA GLU A 106 -18.19 -11.02 -21.29
C GLU A 106 -18.76 -10.16 -20.14
N GLY A 107 -18.22 -8.95 -19.97
CA GLY A 107 -18.63 -8.02 -18.92
C GLY A 107 -18.01 -8.31 -17.54
N VAL A 108 -17.14 -9.30 -17.39
CA VAL A 108 -16.46 -9.61 -16.13
C VAL A 108 -15.00 -9.15 -16.19
N VAL A 109 -14.55 -8.43 -15.16
CA VAL A 109 -13.14 -8.06 -15.00
C VAL A 109 -12.32 -9.32 -14.70
N THR A 110 -11.46 -9.72 -15.64
CA THR A 110 -10.63 -10.93 -15.53
C THR A 110 -9.27 -10.63 -14.92
N THR A 111 -8.66 -9.50 -15.29
CA THR A 111 -7.37 -9.04 -14.78
C THR A 111 -7.46 -7.57 -14.39
N LEU A 112 -6.78 -7.17 -13.32
CA LEU A 112 -6.54 -5.77 -13.00
C LEU A 112 -5.20 -5.61 -12.28
N LYS A 113 -4.32 -4.72 -12.75
CA LYS A 113 -3.12 -4.34 -12.02
C LYS A 113 -3.29 -3.02 -11.31
N TYR A 114 -2.85 -2.99 -10.06
CA TYR A 114 -2.88 -1.81 -9.21
C TYR A 114 -1.52 -1.60 -8.54
N ALA A 115 -0.95 -0.41 -8.69
CA ALA A 115 0.34 -0.06 -8.11
C ALA A 115 0.21 1.10 -7.13
N ASN A 116 0.73 0.92 -5.91
CA ASN A 116 0.81 2.00 -4.92
C ASN A 116 2.02 1.81 -3.99
N LYS A 117 2.64 2.92 -3.58
CA LYS A 117 3.77 2.96 -2.62
C LYS A 117 4.91 1.96 -2.93
N GLY A 118 5.19 1.73 -4.21
CA GLY A 118 6.27 0.84 -4.66
C GLY A 118 5.95 -0.65 -4.58
N LYS A 119 4.68 -1.03 -4.39
CA LYS A 119 4.17 -2.41 -4.50
C LYS A 119 3.13 -2.47 -5.60
N THR A 120 3.12 -3.56 -6.36
CA THR A 120 2.12 -3.80 -7.40
C THR A 120 1.33 -5.04 -7.05
N CYS A 121 0.02 -4.99 -7.19
CA CYS A 121 -0.88 -6.11 -6.94
C CYS A 121 -1.66 -6.39 -8.22
N THR A 122 -1.63 -7.65 -8.66
CA THR A 122 -2.37 -8.14 -9.82
C THR A 122 -3.53 -9.00 -9.33
N TYR A 123 -4.75 -8.58 -9.66
CA TYR A 123 -5.94 -9.39 -9.48
C TYR A 123 -6.16 -10.27 -10.71
N THR A 124 -6.47 -11.54 -10.48
CA THR A 124 -6.93 -12.48 -11.52
C THR A 124 -8.19 -13.18 -11.03
N SER A 125 -9.29 -13.15 -11.80
CA SER A 125 -10.58 -13.71 -11.35
C SER A 125 -10.60 -15.23 -11.27
N ALA A 126 -9.83 -15.90 -12.14
CA ALA A 126 -9.67 -17.35 -12.17
C ALA A 126 -8.16 -17.70 -12.27
N PRO A 127 -7.41 -17.60 -11.17
CA PRO A 127 -5.98 -17.91 -11.16
C PRO A 127 -5.73 -19.39 -11.46
N ALA A 128 -4.57 -19.72 -12.04
CA ALA A 128 -4.19 -21.10 -12.28
C ALA A 128 -3.97 -21.84 -10.95
N SER A 129 -3.96 -23.18 -10.99
CA SER A 129 -3.76 -24.00 -9.80
C SER A 129 -2.42 -23.69 -9.15
N GLY A 130 -2.45 -23.14 -7.93
CA GLY A 130 -1.25 -22.74 -7.17
C GLY A 130 -1.02 -21.24 -7.09
N ASP A 131 -1.71 -20.45 -7.91
CA ASP A 131 -1.59 -18.98 -7.92
C ASP A 131 -2.61 -18.33 -6.98
N GLU A 132 -2.23 -17.19 -6.41
CA GLU A 132 -3.12 -16.39 -5.57
C GLU A 132 -4.00 -15.47 -6.44
N GLN A 133 -5.25 -15.25 -6.00
CA GLN A 133 -6.17 -14.32 -6.66
C GLN A 133 -5.64 -12.87 -6.66
N TYR A 134 -4.79 -12.52 -5.68
CA TYR A 134 -4.15 -11.22 -5.52
C TYR A 134 -2.64 -11.44 -5.36
N GLU A 135 -1.92 -11.39 -6.46
CA GLU A 135 -0.47 -11.60 -6.46
C GLU A 135 0.27 -10.28 -6.30
N ILE A 136 1.20 -10.21 -5.35
CA ILE A 136 2.01 -9.02 -5.11
C ILE A 136 3.39 -9.16 -5.75
N GLN A 137 3.81 -8.11 -6.46
CA GLN A 137 5.14 -7.91 -7.02
C GLN A 137 5.87 -6.75 -6.34
#